data_AF-A0A5B0M884-F1
#
_entry.id   AF-A0A5B0M884-F1
#
_cell.length_a   1.000
_cell.length_b   1.000
_cell.length_c   1.000
_cell.angle_alpha   90.00
_cell.angle_beta   90.00
_cell.angle_gamma   90.00
#
_symmetry.space_group_name_H-M   'P 1'
#
loop_
_entity.id
_entity.type
_entity.pdbx_description
1 polymer ?
#
loop_
_entity_poly.entity_id
_entity_poly.type
_entity_poly.pdbx_seq_one_letter_code
_entity_poly.pdbx_strand_id
1 'polypeptide(L)'
;MEAESSVDRPSTHPGEIEDQEDLPKEKLSEQLIRHWINERFAPEVLAHQEELLEKILSRIQQQSLALDVLSNNPEELSSDDHFRLMLIETEIEHLRYICKAYARCRMHKLDKFFDHCLMDPETRSRLSKVDLEYCSREQTLVHNLLYDSVLDQLPIKYRKLDEDHMIIRPNLDQSVFIIVRSSCGPVYIPQ
;
A
#
# COMPACT_ATOMS: atom_id res chain seq x y z
N MET A 1 -29.22 -63.52 -5.07
CA MET A 1 -29.62 -62.15 -5.41
C MET A 1 -29.50 -61.37 -4.13
N GLU A 2 -28.91 -60.17 -4.21
CA GLU A 2 -28.43 -59.30 -3.12
C GLU A 2 -26.92 -59.36 -2.84
N ALA A 3 -26.31 -58.22 -3.18
CA ALA A 3 -24.95 -57.74 -2.99
C ALA A 3 -24.77 -57.30 -1.50
N GLU A 4 -23.63 -56.92 -0.94
CA GLU A 4 -22.60 -55.99 -1.42
C GLU A 4 -21.28 -56.24 -0.68
N SER A 5 -20.18 -56.01 -1.40
CA SER A 5 -18.82 -56.01 -0.88
C SER A 5 -18.56 -54.81 0.04
N SER A 6 -17.93 -55.10 1.17
CA SER A 6 -17.29 -54.11 2.04
C SER A 6 -16.22 -53.34 1.26
N VAL A 7 -16.53 -52.07 0.94
CA VAL A 7 -15.54 -51.09 0.49
C VAL A 7 -15.56 -49.97 1.52
N ASP A 8 -14.51 -49.99 2.34
CA ASP A 8 -14.15 -48.97 3.31
C ASP A 8 -13.96 -47.63 2.57
N ARG A 9 -14.83 -46.67 2.82
CA ARG A 9 -14.74 -45.33 2.23
C ARG A 9 -13.84 -44.48 3.13
N PRO A 10 -12.86 -43.75 2.58
CA PRO A 10 -12.05 -42.85 3.37
C PRO A 10 -12.93 -41.74 3.95
N SER A 11 -12.83 -41.57 5.26
CA SER A 11 -13.45 -40.49 6.03
C SER A 11 -13.12 -39.14 5.41
N THR A 12 -14.09 -38.54 4.73
CA THR A 12 -14.11 -37.12 4.46
C THR A 12 -14.27 -36.42 5.80
N HIS A 13 -13.19 -35.85 6.34
CA HIS A 13 -13.30 -34.79 7.34
C HIS A 13 -13.61 -33.51 6.57
N PRO A 14 -14.83 -32.95 6.67
CA PRO A 14 -15.05 -31.56 6.37
C PRO A 14 -14.51 -30.79 7.58
N GLY A 15 -13.23 -30.46 7.57
CA GLY A 15 -12.67 -29.49 8.50
C GLY A 15 -13.28 -28.15 8.15
N GLU A 16 -14.23 -27.74 8.98
CA GLU A 16 -14.98 -26.51 8.95
C GLU A 16 -14.07 -25.31 8.66
N ILE A 17 -14.39 -24.59 7.59
CA ILE A 17 -13.94 -23.23 7.36
C ILE A 17 -14.85 -22.36 8.24
N GLU A 18 -14.62 -22.40 9.55
CA GLU A 18 -15.27 -21.51 10.51
C GLU A 18 -14.19 -20.91 11.40
N ASP A 19 -13.53 -19.86 10.89
CA ASP A 19 -12.71 -18.93 11.67
C ASP A 19 -12.62 -17.59 10.91
N GLN A 20 -13.75 -17.10 10.40
CA GLN A 20 -13.86 -15.79 9.74
C GLN A 20 -14.75 -14.80 10.52
N GLU A 21 -14.84 -14.84 11.85
CA GLU A 21 -15.70 -13.88 12.56
C GLU A 21 -15.14 -13.15 13.80
N ASP A 22 -13.88 -13.36 14.20
CA ASP A 22 -13.34 -12.71 15.43
C ASP A 22 -12.17 -11.73 15.21
N LEU A 23 -12.21 -10.94 14.12
CA LEU A 23 -11.33 -9.75 14.05
C LEU A 23 -12.11 -8.49 14.48
N PRO A 24 -11.64 -7.72 15.48
CA PRO A 24 -12.24 -6.44 15.83
C PRO A 24 -12.38 -5.57 14.58
N LYS A 25 -13.56 -4.97 14.35
CA LYS A 25 -13.78 -4.03 13.25
C LYS A 25 -12.83 -2.85 13.40
N GLU A 26 -11.71 -2.89 12.67
CA GLU A 26 -10.69 -1.85 12.71
C GLU A 26 -11.26 -0.53 12.24
N LYS A 27 -10.91 0.54 12.93
CA LYS A 27 -11.22 1.89 12.46
C LYS A 27 -10.47 2.14 11.15
N LEU A 28 -11.05 2.98 10.30
CA LEU A 28 -10.47 3.39 9.01
C LEU A 28 -9.02 3.90 9.16
N SER A 29 -8.73 4.61 10.26
CA SER A 29 -7.40 5.11 10.60
C SER A 29 -6.41 4.00 10.94
N GLU A 30 -6.82 2.99 11.71
CA GLU A 30 -6.01 1.84 12.09
C GLU A 30 -5.65 1.00 10.85
N GLN A 31 -6.62 0.82 9.94
CA GLN A 31 -6.39 0.17 8.65
C GLN A 31 -5.32 0.91 7.84
N LEU A 32 -5.41 2.24 7.73
CA LEU A 32 -4.41 3.01 6.98
C LEU A 32 -3.03 2.97 7.63
N ILE A 33 -2.94 3.06 8.95
CA ILE A 33 -1.67 2.93 9.68
C ILE A 33 -1.03 1.57 9.37
N ARG A 34 -1.83 0.50 9.36
CA ARG A 34 -1.36 -0.84 9.01
C ARG A 34 -0.83 -0.89 7.57
N HIS A 35 -1.59 -0.39 6.60
CA HIS A 35 -1.13 -0.37 5.22
C HIS A 35 0.14 0.49 5.05
N TRP A 36 0.25 1.59 5.77
CA TRP A 36 1.47 2.39 5.83
C TRP A 36 2.66 1.64 6.43
N ILE A 37 2.49 0.96 7.56
CA ILE A 37 3.55 0.15 8.18
C ILE A 37 3.99 -0.97 7.23
N ASN A 38 3.04 -1.69 6.64
CA ASN A 38 3.32 -2.76 5.69
C ASN A 38 4.05 -2.23 4.46
N GLU A 39 3.58 -1.11 3.90
CA GLU A 39 4.27 -0.45 2.79
C GLU A 39 5.67 0.00 3.20
N ARG A 40 5.90 0.45 4.45
CA ARG A 40 7.24 0.88 4.86
C ARG A 40 8.24 -0.27 5.00
N PHE A 41 7.79 -1.43 5.45
CA PHE A 41 8.68 -2.55 5.74
C PHE A 41 8.75 -3.60 4.62
N ALA A 42 7.82 -3.60 3.67
CA ALA A 42 7.90 -4.46 2.50
C ALA A 42 9.03 -4.02 1.56
N PRO A 43 9.86 -4.94 1.03
CA PRO A 43 10.91 -4.62 0.07
C PRO A 43 10.36 -4.23 -1.31
N GLU A 44 9.17 -4.72 -1.65
CA GLU A 44 8.45 -4.46 -2.90
C GLU A 44 7.31 -3.46 -2.72
N VAL A 45 6.78 -2.94 -3.83
CA VAL A 45 5.60 -2.06 -3.83
C VAL A 45 4.34 -2.91 -3.64
N LEU A 46 3.54 -2.60 -2.62
CA LEU A 46 2.31 -3.32 -2.35
C LEU A 46 1.13 -2.80 -3.19
N ALA A 47 0.02 -3.52 -3.15
CA ALA A 47 -1.23 -3.15 -3.83
C ALA A 47 -1.77 -1.80 -3.32
N HIS A 48 -2.06 -0.90 -4.26
CA HIS A 48 -2.57 0.43 -3.95
C HIS A 48 -3.94 0.36 -3.26
N GLN A 49 -4.05 0.93 -2.05
CA GLN A 49 -5.30 0.98 -1.28
C GLN A 49 -6.13 2.22 -1.61
N GLU A 50 -6.59 2.30 -2.86
CA GLU A 50 -7.24 3.47 -3.46
C GLU A 50 -8.55 3.81 -2.74
N GLU A 51 -9.42 2.82 -2.59
CA GLU A 51 -10.73 2.96 -1.95
C GLU A 51 -10.61 3.39 -0.48
N LEU A 52 -9.64 2.84 0.25
CA LEU A 52 -9.40 3.21 1.65
C LEU A 52 -8.94 4.67 1.76
N LEU A 53 -8.00 5.06 0.90
CA LEU A 53 -7.46 6.41 0.87
C LEU A 53 -8.54 7.44 0.50
N GLU A 54 -9.37 7.15 -0.50
CA GLU A 54 -10.50 8.00 -0.90
C GLU A 54 -11.50 8.20 0.24
N LYS A 55 -11.87 7.13 0.95
CA LYS A 55 -12.77 7.21 2.12
C LYS A 55 -12.19 8.11 3.22
N ILE A 56 -10.89 7.99 3.51
CA ILE A 56 -10.23 8.81 4.53
C ILE A 56 -10.15 10.27 4.09
N LEU A 57 -9.77 10.53 2.84
CA LEU A 57 -9.68 11.88 2.30
C LEU A 57 -11.06 12.57 2.28
N SER A 58 -12.11 11.83 1.90
CA SER A 58 -13.49 12.33 1.95
C SER A 58 -13.91 12.68 3.38
N ARG A 59 -13.60 11.81 4.35
CA ARG A 59 -13.88 12.07 5.77
C ARG A 59 -13.12 13.29 6.29
N ILE A 60 -11.82 13.42 5.96
CA ILE A 60 -11.01 14.61 6.30
C ILE A 60 -11.67 15.87 5.73
N GLN A 61 -12.12 15.84 4.48
CA GLN A 61 -12.75 16.99 3.82
C GLN A 61 -14.09 17.38 4.48
N GLN A 62 -14.92 16.40 4.83
CA GLN A 62 -16.19 16.63 5.52
C GLN A 62 -15.97 17.22 6.91
N GLN A 63 -15.04 16.64 7.69
CA GLN A 63 -14.73 17.13 9.04
C GLN A 63 -14.07 18.52 9.01
N SER A 64 -13.22 18.81 8.03
CA SER A 64 -12.64 20.15 7.90
C SER A 64 -13.70 21.21 7.57
N LEU A 65 -14.64 20.91 6.66
CA LEU A 65 -15.71 21.84 6.33
C LEU A 65 -16.62 22.11 7.53
N ALA A 66 -16.95 21.07 8.30
CA ALA A 66 -17.73 21.23 9.53
C ALA A 66 -17.00 22.10 10.56
N LEU A 67 -15.68 21.91 10.70
CA LEU A 67 -14.84 22.72 11.59
C LEU A 67 -14.79 24.18 11.14
N ASP A 68 -14.67 24.45 9.84
CA ASP A 68 -14.68 25.81 9.30
C ASP A 68 -16.01 26.53 9.59
N VAL A 69 -17.15 25.85 9.46
CA VAL A 69 -18.46 26.44 9.77
C VAL A 69 -18.60 26.78 11.25
N LEU A 70 -18.12 25.92 12.14
CA LEU A 70 -18.18 26.12 13.59
C LEU A 70 -17.19 27.22 14.05
N SER A 71 -15.98 27.23 13.48
CA SER A 71 -14.95 28.24 13.77
C SER A 71 -15.38 29.66 13.38
N ASN A 72 -16.21 29.80 12.34
CA ASN A 72 -16.74 31.09 11.91
C ASN A 72 -17.85 31.65 12.82
N ASN A 73 -18.35 30.91 13.82
CA ASN A 73 -19.35 31.37 14.79
C ASN A 73 -18.84 31.21 16.25
N PRO A 74 -17.74 31.88 16.64
CA PRO A 74 -17.10 31.66 17.94
C PRO A 74 -17.88 32.20 19.13
N GLU A 75 -18.80 33.16 18.92
CA GLU A 75 -19.55 33.82 19.99
C GLU A 75 -20.65 32.93 20.61
N GLU A 76 -21.04 31.84 19.93
CA GLU A 76 -22.07 30.90 20.40
C GLU A 76 -21.48 29.63 21.06
N LEU A 77 -20.16 29.47 21.04
CA LEU A 77 -19.50 28.22 21.46
C LEU A 77 -19.12 28.24 22.95
N SER A 78 -19.48 27.16 23.67
CA SER A 78 -19.04 26.95 25.04
C SER A 78 -17.54 26.63 25.11
N SER A 79 -16.92 26.78 26.28
CA SER A 79 -15.54 26.32 26.52
C SER A 79 -15.37 24.80 26.28
N ASP A 80 -16.42 24.00 26.48
CA ASP A 80 -16.42 22.56 26.18
C ASP A 80 -16.40 22.31 24.66
N ASP A 81 -17.10 23.14 23.89
CA ASP A 81 -17.13 23.03 22.43
C ASP A 81 -15.78 23.42 21.80
N HIS A 82 -15.10 24.42 22.35
CA HIS A 82 -13.74 24.78 21.95
C HIS A 82 -12.76 23.61 22.14
N PHE A 83 -12.85 22.88 23.26
CA PHE A 83 -12.01 21.70 23.49
C PHE A 83 -12.32 20.57 22.50
N ARG A 84 -13.60 20.34 22.19
CA ARG A 84 -14.01 19.35 21.19
C ARG A 84 -13.52 19.70 19.78
N LEU A 85 -13.57 20.98 19.41
CA LEU A 85 -13.05 21.46 18.13
C LEU A 85 -11.53 21.22 18.02
N MET A 86 -10.77 21.57 19.05
CA MET A 86 -9.32 21.30 19.10
C MET A 86 -9.01 19.80 18.95
N LEU A 87 -9.80 18.93 19.58
CA LEU A 87 -9.62 17.48 19.48
C LEU A 87 -9.87 16.98 18.05
N ILE A 88 -10.92 17.47 17.39
CA ILE A 88 -11.25 17.14 16.01
C ILE A 88 -10.17 17.64 15.05
N GLU A 89 -9.70 18.89 15.24
CA GLU A 89 -8.61 19.46 14.44
C GLU A 89 -7.34 18.60 14.54
N THR A 90 -6.96 18.22 15.76
CA THR A 90 -5.81 17.33 16.01
C THR A 90 -5.99 15.97 15.33
N GLU A 91 -7.19 15.38 15.37
CA GLU A 91 -7.48 14.11 14.67
C GLU A 91 -7.32 14.27 13.15
N ILE A 92 -7.82 15.35 12.57
CA ILE A 92 -7.68 15.65 11.14
C ILE A 92 -6.21 15.77 10.74
N GLU A 93 -5.41 16.50 11.51
CA GLU A 93 -3.97 16.65 11.25
C GLU A 93 -3.24 15.31 11.29
N HIS A 94 -3.58 14.46 12.27
CA HIS A 94 -3.02 13.12 12.39
C HIS A 94 -3.37 12.25 11.16
N LEU A 95 -4.63 12.26 10.71
CA LEU A 95 -5.03 11.53 9.51
C LEU A 95 -4.32 12.05 8.25
N ARG A 96 -4.20 13.38 8.09
CA ARG A 96 -3.46 14.00 6.98
C ARG A 96 -1.99 13.58 7.00
N TYR A 97 -1.38 13.51 8.17
CA TYR A 97 0.00 13.05 8.33
C TYR A 97 0.14 11.60 7.84
N ILE A 98 -0.72 10.70 8.27
CA ILE A 98 -0.66 9.28 7.87
C ILE A 98 -0.87 9.13 6.36
N CYS A 99 -1.85 9.82 5.76
CA CYS A 99 -2.06 9.79 4.31
C CYS A 99 -0.80 10.23 3.54
N LYS A 100 -0.16 11.33 3.98
CA LYS A 100 1.09 11.82 3.39
C LYS A 100 2.24 10.83 3.61
N ALA A 101 2.33 10.21 4.78
CA ALA A 101 3.37 9.24 5.10
C ALA A 101 3.26 7.97 4.24
N TYR A 102 2.05 7.47 4.03
CA TYR A 102 1.75 6.37 3.11
C TYR A 102 2.14 6.73 1.68
N ALA A 103 1.67 7.87 1.16
CA ALA A 103 1.97 8.31 -0.19
C ALA A 103 3.48 8.50 -0.43
N ARG A 104 4.20 9.16 0.49
CA ARG A 104 5.65 9.37 0.38
C ARG A 104 6.43 8.05 0.41
N CYS A 105 6.04 7.12 1.27
CA CYS A 105 6.69 5.82 1.35
C CYS A 105 6.55 5.06 0.04
N ARG A 106 5.36 5.10 -0.55
CA ARG A 106 5.07 4.48 -1.83
C ARG A 106 5.86 5.16 -2.97
N MET A 107 5.83 6.49 -3.06
CA MET A 107 6.61 7.26 -4.04
C MET A 107 8.09 6.92 -3.99
N HIS A 108 8.68 6.86 -2.78
CA HIS A 108 10.09 6.50 -2.62
C HIS A 108 10.45 5.14 -3.24
N LYS A 109 9.54 4.17 -3.19
CA LYS A 109 9.74 2.87 -3.85
C LYS A 109 9.54 2.96 -5.36
N LEU A 110 8.57 3.74 -5.83
CA LEU A 110 8.37 3.99 -7.27
C LEU A 110 9.62 4.62 -7.88
N ASP A 111 10.22 5.61 -7.21
CA ASP A 111 11.46 6.26 -7.63
C ASP A 111 12.63 5.29 -7.76
N LYS A 112 12.66 4.24 -6.91
CA LYS A 112 13.73 3.25 -6.91
C LYS A 112 13.51 2.14 -7.94
N PHE A 113 12.25 1.80 -8.22
CA PHE A 113 11.88 0.60 -8.97
C PHE A 113 11.02 0.92 -10.21
N PHE A 114 11.08 2.13 -10.77
CA PHE A 114 10.19 2.54 -11.88
C PHE A 114 10.32 1.61 -13.10
N ASP A 115 11.54 1.21 -13.48
CA ASP A 115 11.75 0.29 -14.61
C ASP A 115 11.14 -1.08 -14.32
N HIS A 116 11.37 -1.62 -13.12
CA HIS A 116 10.79 -2.89 -12.68
C HIS A 116 9.25 -2.83 -12.68
N CYS A 117 8.68 -1.74 -12.16
CA CYS A 117 7.25 -1.50 -12.11
C CYS A 117 6.57 -1.47 -13.49
N LEU A 118 7.28 -0.99 -14.53
CA LEU A 118 6.77 -0.92 -15.89
C LEU A 118 6.94 -2.23 -16.66
N MET A 119 8.01 -2.98 -16.38
CA MET A 119 8.34 -4.24 -17.05
C MET A 119 7.56 -5.44 -16.51
N ASP A 120 7.40 -5.52 -15.19
CA ASP A 120 6.75 -6.67 -14.55
C ASP A 120 5.22 -6.52 -14.52
N PRO A 121 4.45 -7.43 -15.17
CA PRO A 121 2.98 -7.33 -15.21
C PRO A 121 2.33 -7.50 -13.83
N GLU A 122 2.95 -8.26 -12.92
CA GLU A 122 2.41 -8.46 -11.58
C GLU A 122 2.49 -7.15 -10.77
N THR A 123 3.67 -6.54 -10.72
CA THR A 123 3.86 -5.23 -10.09
C THR A 123 2.99 -4.16 -10.75
N ARG A 124 2.84 -4.20 -12.08
CA ARG A 124 1.97 -3.30 -12.85
C ARG A 124 0.50 -3.37 -12.41
N SER A 125 0.00 -4.56 -12.07
CA SER A 125 -1.38 -4.74 -11.61
C SER A 125 -1.67 -4.13 -10.24
N ARG A 126 -0.62 -3.92 -9.43
CA ARG A 126 -0.69 -3.35 -8.07
C ARG A 126 -0.63 -1.82 -8.06
N LEU A 127 -0.37 -1.20 -9.20
CA LEU A 127 -0.15 0.24 -9.37
C LEU A 127 -1.44 0.96 -9.77
N SER A 128 -1.65 2.14 -9.20
CA SER A 128 -2.68 3.07 -9.65
C SER A 128 -2.36 3.60 -11.05
N LYS A 129 -3.35 4.11 -11.76
CA LYS A 129 -3.13 4.86 -13.02
C LYS A 129 -2.15 6.02 -12.81
N VAL A 130 -2.30 6.74 -11.70
CA VAL A 130 -1.42 7.88 -11.36
C VAL A 130 0.00 7.40 -11.10
N ASP A 131 0.17 6.22 -10.47
CA ASP A 131 1.49 5.65 -10.20
C ASP A 131 2.18 5.19 -11.49
N LEU A 132 1.43 4.65 -12.46
CA LEU A 132 1.95 4.27 -13.77
C LEU A 132 2.42 5.49 -14.58
N GLU A 133 1.61 6.54 -14.59
CA GLU A 133 1.98 7.82 -15.22
C GLU A 133 3.22 8.41 -14.56
N TYR A 134 3.31 8.34 -13.23
CA TYR A 134 4.48 8.77 -12.48
C TYR A 134 5.75 8.00 -12.90
N CYS A 135 5.70 6.66 -12.90
CA CYS A 135 6.85 5.82 -13.27
C CYS A 135 7.29 6.08 -14.73
N SER A 136 6.34 6.22 -15.67
CA SER A 136 6.65 6.49 -17.07
C SER A 136 7.31 7.87 -17.26
N ARG A 137 6.85 8.88 -16.53
CA ARG A 137 7.46 10.20 -16.53
C ARG A 137 8.85 10.18 -15.94
N GLU A 138 9.04 9.50 -14.81
CA GLU A 138 10.33 9.35 -14.14
C GLU A 138 11.35 8.68 -15.06
N GLN A 139 10.95 7.57 -15.70
CA GLN A 139 11.77 6.86 -16.69
C GLN A 139 12.21 7.78 -17.84
N THR A 140 11.28 8.54 -18.41
CA THR A 140 11.57 9.47 -19.50
C THR A 140 12.54 10.57 -19.05
N LEU A 141 12.34 11.13 -17.85
CA LEU A 141 13.17 12.19 -17.32
C LEU A 141 14.60 11.72 -17.03
N VAL A 142 14.75 10.55 -16.40
CA VAL A 142 16.06 9.93 -16.13
C VAL A 142 16.76 9.57 -17.43
N HIS A 143 16.06 8.97 -18.40
CA HIS A 143 16.63 8.61 -19.69
C HIS A 143 17.12 9.85 -20.45
N ASN A 144 16.32 10.91 -20.52
CA ASN A 144 16.73 12.16 -21.17
C ASN A 144 17.93 12.80 -20.48
N LEU A 145 17.92 12.86 -19.14
CA LEU A 145 19.05 13.38 -18.36
C LEU A 145 20.34 12.61 -18.65
N LEU A 146 20.29 11.28 -18.62
CA LEU A 146 21.44 10.43 -18.88
C LEU A 146 21.91 10.57 -20.34
N TYR A 147 20.97 10.67 -21.28
CA TYR A 147 21.26 10.85 -22.69
C TYR A 147 22.03 12.13 -22.96
N ASP A 148 21.51 13.25 -22.47
CA ASP A 148 22.09 14.59 -22.67
C ASP A 148 23.42 14.76 -21.91
N SER A 149 23.55 14.12 -20.75
CA SER A 149 24.75 14.28 -19.91
C SER A 149 25.93 13.41 -20.35
N VAL A 150 25.67 12.15 -20.74
CA VAL A 150 26.74 11.15 -20.94
C VAL A 150 26.54 10.30 -22.19
N LEU A 151 25.34 9.77 -22.44
CA LEU A 151 25.19 8.71 -23.45
C LEU A 151 25.40 9.19 -24.87
N ASP A 152 25.12 10.46 -25.19
CA ASP A 152 25.36 10.98 -26.54
C ASP A 152 26.86 10.99 -26.90
N GLN A 153 27.74 11.06 -25.90
CA GLN A 153 29.20 11.02 -26.10
C GLN A 153 29.74 9.58 -26.20
N LEU A 154 28.94 8.57 -25.85
CA LEU A 154 29.36 7.19 -25.90
C LEU A 154 29.22 6.60 -27.32
N PRO A 155 30.01 5.56 -27.67
CA PRO A 155 29.77 4.77 -28.87
C PRO A 155 28.35 4.20 -28.90
N ILE A 156 27.75 4.09 -30.09
CA ILE A 156 26.34 3.68 -30.32
C ILE A 156 25.94 2.42 -29.55
N LYS A 157 26.89 1.49 -29.35
CA LYS A 157 26.67 0.23 -28.63
C LYS A 157 26.31 0.41 -27.15
N TYR A 158 26.75 1.50 -26.51
CA TYR A 158 26.57 1.76 -25.07
C TYR A 158 25.54 2.87 -24.79
N ARG A 159 24.78 3.31 -25.80
CA ARG A 159 23.77 4.38 -25.64
C ARG A 159 22.42 3.86 -25.14
N LYS A 160 22.24 2.55 -25.15
CA LYS A 160 21.01 1.87 -24.74
C LYS A 160 21.03 1.58 -23.24
N LEU A 161 19.89 1.78 -22.57
CA LEU A 161 19.71 1.59 -21.11
C LEU A 161 18.76 0.43 -20.80
N ASP A 162 18.56 -0.45 -21.77
CA ASP A 162 17.51 -1.47 -21.79
C ASP A 162 18.04 -2.87 -21.39
N GLU A 163 19.22 -2.94 -20.76
CA GLU A 163 19.82 -4.21 -20.35
C GLU A 163 19.25 -4.68 -19.00
N ASP A 164 18.85 -5.96 -18.92
CA ASP A 164 18.16 -6.54 -17.75
C ASP A 164 18.90 -6.37 -16.41
N HIS A 165 20.24 -6.33 -16.45
CA HIS A 165 21.07 -6.18 -15.25
C HIS A 165 21.18 -4.72 -14.78
N MET A 166 20.72 -3.76 -15.58
CA MET A 166 20.61 -2.36 -15.20
C MET A 166 19.29 -2.06 -14.46
N ILE A 167 18.30 -2.95 -14.54
CA ILE A 167 17.01 -2.81 -13.88
C ILE A 167 17.18 -3.13 -12.38
N ILE A 168 16.93 -2.13 -11.54
CA ILE A 168 16.92 -2.27 -10.09
C ILE A 168 15.63 -3.01 -9.69
N ARG A 169 15.76 -4.14 -8.97
CA ARG A 169 14.64 -4.98 -8.52
C ARG A 169 14.53 -5.00 -6.99
N PRO A 170 13.32 -5.15 -6.43
CA PRO A 170 13.14 -5.38 -5.01
C PRO A 170 13.76 -6.73 -4.61
N ASN A 171 14.47 -6.76 -3.47
CA ASN A 171 15.02 -7.99 -2.93
C ASN A 171 13.95 -8.70 -2.07
N LEU A 172 13.34 -9.76 -2.61
CA LEU A 172 12.31 -10.52 -1.91
C LEU A 172 12.87 -11.40 -0.78
N ASP A 173 14.18 -11.68 -0.78
CA ASP A 173 14.87 -12.43 0.29
C ASP A 173 15.24 -11.56 1.50
N GLN A 174 14.87 -10.28 1.48
CA GLN A 174 15.12 -9.37 2.59
C GLN A 174 14.31 -9.78 3.83
N SER A 175 14.99 -9.92 4.97
CA SER A 175 14.35 -10.23 6.25
C SER A 175 13.43 -9.07 6.69
N VAL A 176 12.19 -9.41 7.04
CA VAL A 176 11.18 -8.46 7.55
C VAL A 176 10.65 -8.91 8.90
N PHE A 177 10.25 -7.95 9.73
CA PHE A 177 9.52 -8.25 10.97
C PHE A 177 8.03 -8.33 10.68
N ILE A 178 7.38 -9.40 11.15
CA ILE A 178 5.95 -9.63 10.96
C ILE A 178 5.24 -9.77 12.30
N ILE A 179 3.99 -9.33 12.34
CA ILE A 179 3.07 -9.57 13.45
C ILE A 179 1.91 -10.39 12.89
N VAL A 180 1.75 -11.61 13.39
CA VAL A 180 0.69 -12.53 12.95
C VAL A 180 -0.63 -12.09 13.59
N ARG A 181 -1.67 -11.93 12.78
CA ARG A 181 -2.98 -11.42 13.22
C ARG A 181 -4.10 -12.46 13.25
N SER A 182 -3.97 -13.46 12.41
CA SER A 182 -4.91 -14.55 12.24
C SER A 182 -4.07 -15.80 12.07
N SER A 183 -4.65 -16.96 12.40
CA SER A 183 -3.98 -18.24 12.19
C SER A 183 -3.61 -18.37 10.71
N CYS A 184 -2.34 -18.19 10.40
CA CYS A 184 -1.77 -18.64 9.15
C CYS A 184 -1.27 -20.06 9.42
N GLY A 185 -1.56 -20.99 8.51
CA GLY A 185 -1.14 -22.38 8.64
C GLY A 185 0.38 -22.56 8.75
N PRO A 186 0.91 -23.78 8.58
CA PRO A 186 2.34 -24.03 8.78
C PRO A 186 3.19 -23.17 7.82
N VAL A 187 4.07 -22.34 8.40
CA VAL A 187 5.03 -21.50 7.66
C VAL A 187 6.37 -22.24 7.59
N TYR A 188 6.88 -22.44 6.38
CA TYR A 188 8.20 -23.01 6.17
C TYR A 188 9.23 -21.90 6.14
N ILE A 189 10.11 -21.89 7.14
CA ILE A 189 11.25 -20.98 7.18
C ILE A 189 12.38 -21.66 6.41
N PRO A 190 12.92 -21.06 5.32
CA PRO A 190 14.07 -21.60 4.62
C PRO A 190 15.25 -21.71 5.61
N GLN A 191 15.89 -22.88 5.65
CA GLN A 191 17.06 -23.16 6.50
C GLN A 191 18.30 -22.40 6.04
#